data_AF-A0A7X0MD39-F1
#
_entry.id   AF-A0A7X0MD39-F1
#
_cell.length_a   1.000
_cell.length_b   1.000
_cell.length_c   1.000
_cell.angle_alpha   90.00
_cell.angle_beta   90.00
_cell.angle_gamma   90.00
#
_symmetry.space_group_name_H-M   'P 1'
#
loop_
_entity.id
_entity.type
_entity.pdbx_description
1 polymer ?
#
loop_
_entity_poly.entity_id
_entity_poly.type
_entity_poly.pdbx_seq_one_letter_code
_entity_poly.pdbx_strand_id
1 'polypeptide(L)'
;MSGQAEILHLHGPLTIKTIANVRDIIQVYLQEAAALRRSLVIDIDGNEDIDLTLPQLLLSARHTADQTGVTIALNKPADGNFLTVLQRAGLLGGDQQEDSFWLKGKAA
;
A
#
# COMPACT_ATOMS: atom_id res chain seq x y z
N MET A 1 6.22 4.38 20.48
CA MET A 1 4.80 4.09 20.79
C MET A 1 4.38 2.95 19.90
N SER A 2 4.26 1.72 20.42
CA SER A 2 3.76 0.60 19.63
C SER A 2 2.25 0.75 19.47
N GLY A 3 1.84 1.58 18.51
CA GLY A 3 0.44 1.75 18.15
C GLY A 3 -0.11 0.42 17.64
N GLN A 4 -1.32 0.06 18.07
CA GLN A 4 -2.03 -1.08 17.50
C GLN A 4 -2.21 -0.84 16.00
N ALA A 5 -1.90 -1.84 15.18
CA ALA A 5 -2.05 -1.79 13.75
C ALA A 5 -3.14 -2.77 13.31
N GLU A 6 -3.93 -2.36 12.34
CA GLU A 6 -4.85 -3.21 11.61
C GLU A 6 -4.15 -3.74 10.36
N ILE A 7 -4.21 -5.04 10.11
CA ILE A 7 -3.52 -5.65 8.97
C ILE A 7 -4.56 -6.06 7.94
N LEU A 8 -4.45 -5.52 6.73
CA LEU A 8 -5.22 -5.92 5.56
C LEU A 8 -4.35 -6.77 4.65
N HIS A 9 -4.72 -8.03 4.48
CA HIS A 9 -4.09 -8.93 3.53
C HIS A 9 -4.79 -8.82 2.16
N LEU A 10 -4.04 -8.44 1.13
CA LEU A 10 -4.52 -8.38 -0.25
C LEU A 10 -4.01 -9.61 -1.00
N HIS A 11 -4.94 -10.36 -1.59
CA HIS A 11 -4.66 -11.62 -2.28
C HIS A 11 -5.42 -11.72 -3.60
N GLY A 12 -4.89 -12.56 -4.50
CA GLY A 12 -5.42 -12.76 -5.84
C GLY A 12 -5.03 -11.63 -6.80
N PRO A 13 -5.63 -11.58 -8.01
CA PRO A 13 -5.26 -10.56 -9.00
C PRO A 13 -5.51 -9.15 -8.46
N LEU A 14 -4.46 -8.32 -8.43
CA LEU A 14 -4.47 -6.91 -8.02
C LEU A 14 -4.24 -6.03 -9.25
N THR A 15 -5.19 -6.10 -10.19
CA THR A 15 -5.12 -5.48 -11.51
C THR A 15 -6.29 -4.53 -11.74
N ILE A 16 -6.28 -3.79 -12.84
CA ILE A 16 -7.35 -2.85 -13.22
C ILE A 16 -8.75 -3.47 -13.21
N LYS A 17 -8.87 -4.78 -13.47
CA LYS A 17 -10.17 -5.47 -13.45
C LYS A 17 -10.74 -5.66 -12.04
N THR A 18 -9.87 -5.77 -11.04
CA THR A 18 -10.24 -6.04 -9.64
C THR A 18 -10.04 -4.84 -8.73
N ILE A 19 -9.35 -3.80 -9.20
CA ILE A 19 -8.91 -2.66 -8.38
C ILE A 19 -10.06 -1.90 -7.71
N ALA A 20 -11.25 -1.88 -8.30
CA ALA A 20 -12.43 -1.27 -7.68
C ALA A 20 -12.82 -1.98 -6.38
N ASN A 21 -12.77 -3.32 -6.35
CA ASN A 21 -13.04 -4.10 -5.15
C ASN A 21 -11.95 -3.87 -4.09
N VAL A 22 -10.68 -3.81 -4.51
CA VAL A 22 -9.55 -3.53 -3.61
C VAL A 22 -9.68 -2.14 -2.98
N ARG A 23 -10.07 -1.13 -3.78
CA ARG A 23 -10.35 0.22 -3.28
C ARG A 23 -11.44 0.21 -2.21
N ASP A 24 -12.56 -0.46 -2.48
CA ASP A 24 -13.69 -0.48 -1.55
C ASP A 24 -13.31 -1.16 -0.22
N ILE A 25 -12.52 -2.24 -0.29
CA ILE A 25 -11.96 -2.90 0.91
C ILE A 25 -11.03 -1.97 1.67
N ILE A 26 -10.07 -1.32 1.00
CA ILE A 26 -9.15 -0.36 1.64
C ILE A 26 -9.93 0.76 2.31
N GLN A 27 -11.00 1.26 1.69
CA GLN A 27 -11.82 2.33 2.25
C GLN A 27 -12.50 1.91 3.56
N VAL A 28 -13.01 0.68 3.65
CA VAL A 28 -13.59 0.14 4.89
C VAL A 28 -12.51 0.08 5.99
N TYR A 29 -11.35 -0.50 5.68
CA TYR A 29 -10.25 -0.62 6.64
C TYR A 29 -9.70 0.74 7.09
N LEU A 30 -9.69 1.74 6.21
CA LEU A 30 -9.30 3.11 6.58
C LEU A 30 -10.29 3.76 7.55
N GLN A 31 -11.59 3.54 7.37
CA GLN A 31 -12.61 4.05 8.27
C GLN A 31 -12.51 3.38 9.65
N GLU A 32 -12.30 2.07 9.69
CA GLU A 32 -12.12 1.30 10.92
C GLU A 32 -10.83 1.74 11.67
N ALA A 33 -9.71 1.84 10.96
CA ALA A 33 -8.45 2.32 11.52
C ALA A 33 -8.58 3.74 12.08
N ALA A 34 -9.28 4.65 11.39
CA ALA A 34 -9.54 6.01 11.87
C ALA A 34 -10.38 6.01 13.15
N ALA A 35 -11.47 5.24 13.18
CA ALA A 35 -12.35 5.14 14.35
C ALA A 35 -11.62 4.59 15.58
N LEU A 36 -10.70 3.63 15.38
CA LEU A 36 -9.92 3.00 16.43
C LEU A 36 -8.60 3.70 16.75
N ARG A 37 -8.24 4.77 16.03
CA ARG A 37 -6.94 5.47 16.11
C ARG A 37 -5.76 4.52 15.93
N ARG A 38 -5.85 3.63 14.94
CA ARG A 38 -4.83 2.65 14.57
C ARG A 38 -4.17 3.03 13.24
N SER A 39 -2.99 2.48 13.00
CA SER A 39 -2.41 2.47 11.65
C SER A 39 -2.98 1.31 10.84
N LEU A 40 -2.97 1.45 9.51
CA LEU A 40 -3.30 0.39 8.57
C LEU A 40 -2.02 -0.17 7.95
N VAL A 41 -1.82 -1.48 8.05
CA VAL A 41 -0.71 -2.20 7.45
C VAL A 41 -1.25 -3.04 6.30
N ILE A 42 -0.73 -2.81 5.10
CA ILE A 42 -1.11 -3.55 3.90
C ILE A 42 -0.09 -4.68 3.69
N ASP A 43 -0.57 -5.91 3.67
CA ASP A 43 0.23 -7.09 3.38
C ASP A 43 -0.10 -7.63 2.00
N ILE A 44 0.91 -7.71 1.14
CA ILE A 44 0.81 -8.13 -0.25
C ILE A 44 1.94 -9.14 -0.50
N ASP A 45 1.61 -10.28 -1.08
CA ASP A 45 2.63 -11.16 -1.65
C ASP A 45 3.09 -10.57 -2.99
N GLY A 46 4.39 -10.29 -3.12
CA GLY A 46 4.96 -9.75 -4.35
C GLY A 46 4.84 -10.69 -5.56
N ASN A 47 4.44 -11.94 -5.40
CA ASN A 47 4.19 -12.88 -6.50
C ASN A 47 2.77 -12.81 -7.06
N GLU A 48 1.86 -12.02 -6.48
CA GLU A 48 0.52 -11.82 -7.03
C GLU A 48 0.57 -11.22 -8.43
N ASP A 49 -0.52 -11.37 -9.19
CA ASP A 49 -0.69 -10.69 -10.47
C ASP A 49 -1.02 -9.22 -10.21
N ILE A 50 -0.02 -8.36 -10.37
CA ILE A 50 -0.06 -6.95 -10.00
C ILE A 50 0.17 -6.10 -11.25
N ASP A 51 -0.66 -5.09 -11.47
CA ASP A 51 -0.41 -4.04 -12.46
C ASP A 51 -0.25 -2.66 -11.80
N LEU A 52 -0.04 -1.64 -12.63
CA LEU A 52 0.21 -0.26 -12.21
C LEU A 52 -0.92 0.32 -11.34
N THR A 53 -2.14 -0.18 -11.45
CA THR A 53 -3.29 0.37 -10.73
C THR A 53 -3.22 0.14 -9.22
N LEU A 54 -2.56 -0.93 -8.77
CA LEU A 54 -2.34 -1.18 -7.34
C LEU A 54 -1.44 -0.12 -6.69
N PRO A 55 -0.20 0.14 -7.14
CA PRO A 55 0.61 1.24 -6.62
C PRO A 55 -0.12 2.59 -6.61
N GLN A 56 -0.83 2.91 -7.69
CA GLN A 56 -1.58 4.17 -7.80
C GLN A 56 -2.70 4.27 -6.77
N LEU A 57 -3.45 3.18 -6.55
CA LEU A 57 -4.45 3.10 -5.51
C LEU A 57 -3.84 3.28 -4.12
N LEU A 58 -2.70 2.63 -3.83
CA LEU A 58 -2.04 2.75 -2.53
C LEU A 58 -1.55 4.18 -2.26
N LEU A 59 -1.03 4.89 -3.27
CA LEU A 59 -0.68 6.31 -3.15
C LEU A 59 -1.91 7.19 -2.88
N SER A 60 -3.01 6.96 -3.61
CA SER A 60 -4.27 7.68 -3.39
C SER A 60 -4.85 7.42 -2.00
N ALA A 61 -4.80 6.17 -1.53
CA ALA A 61 -5.23 5.77 -0.20
C ALA A 61 -4.39 6.44 0.89
N ARG A 62 -3.06 6.53 0.71
CA ARG A 62 -2.17 7.25 1.65
C ARG A 62 -2.54 8.72 1.77
N HIS A 63 -2.71 9.41 0.64
CA HIS A 63 -3.11 10.81 0.65
C HIS A 63 -4.45 11.02 1.37
N THR A 64 -5.38 10.07 1.21
CA THR A 64 -6.68 10.09 1.92
C THR A 64 -6.51 9.85 3.42
N ALA A 65 -5.64 8.90 3.80
CA ALA A 65 -5.37 8.55 5.19
C ALA A 65 -4.68 9.69 5.95
N ASP A 66 -3.76 10.42 5.30
CA ASP A 66 -3.09 11.59 5.88
C ASP A 66 -4.10 12.69 6.24
N GLN A 67 -5.17 12.86 5.45
CA GLN A 67 -6.25 13.80 5.75
C GLN A 67 -7.11 13.38 6.95
N THR A 68 -7.13 12.09 7.30
CA THR A 68 -7.89 11.53 8.41
C THR A 68 -7.04 11.16 9.63
N GLY A 69 -5.72 11.44 9.58
CA GLY A 69 -4.79 11.14 10.66
C GLY A 69 -4.44 9.65 10.80
N VAL A 70 -4.71 8.84 9.77
CA VAL A 70 -4.35 7.43 9.71
C VAL A 70 -3.06 7.26 8.92
N THR A 71 -2.12 6.47 9.43
CA THR A 71 -0.92 6.11 8.67
C THR A 71 -1.12 4.76 7.97
N ILE A 72 -0.82 4.70 6.67
CA ILE A 72 -0.70 3.45 5.92
C ILE A 72 0.78 3.06 5.79
N ALA A 73 1.09 1.79 6.04
CA ALA A 73 2.41 1.21 5.79
C ALA A 73 2.29 -0.14 5.07
N LEU A 74 3.33 -0.55 4.34
CA LEU A 74 3.45 -1.95 3.89
C LEU A 74 3.91 -2.85 5.03
N ASN A 75 3.48 -4.11 5.04
CA ASN A 75 3.94 -5.10 6.00
C ASN A 75 5.43 -5.41 5.83
N LYS A 76 5.85 -5.60 4.57
CA LYS A 76 7.23 -5.85 4.12
C LYS A 76 7.58 -4.93 2.94
N PRO A 77 8.88 -4.72 2.63
CA PRO A 77 9.29 -4.05 1.39
C PRO A 77 8.65 -4.74 0.18
N ALA A 78 8.30 -3.96 -0.84
CA ALA A 78 7.83 -4.50 -2.11
C ALA A 78 8.89 -5.45 -2.70
N ASP A 79 8.46 -6.62 -3.14
CA ASP A 79 9.30 -7.66 -3.75
C ASP A 79 8.64 -8.22 -5.03
N GLY A 80 9.33 -9.11 -5.73
CA GLY A 80 8.79 -9.86 -6.87
C GLY A 80 8.18 -9.01 -8.00
N ASN A 81 6.99 -9.41 -8.46
CA ASN A 81 6.21 -8.71 -9.47
C ASN A 81 5.86 -7.29 -9.01
N PHE A 82 5.55 -7.09 -7.73
CA PHE A 82 5.20 -5.77 -7.20
C PHE A 82 6.36 -4.78 -7.37
N LEU A 83 7.57 -5.17 -6.97
CA LEU A 83 8.77 -4.36 -7.14
C LEU A 83 9.04 -4.08 -8.63
N THR A 84 8.87 -5.08 -9.48
CA THR A 84 9.07 -4.92 -10.93
C THR A 84 8.11 -3.90 -11.54
N VAL A 85 6.85 -3.89 -11.10
CA VAL A 85 5.84 -2.91 -11.52
C VAL A 85 6.24 -1.51 -11.07
N LEU A 86 6.64 -1.33 -9.81
CA LEU A 86 7.08 -0.04 -9.28
C LEU A 86 8.27 0.54 -10.08
N GLN A 87 9.27 -0.29 -10.38
CA GLN A 87 10.44 0.11 -11.17
C GLN A 87 10.03 0.54 -12.59
N ARG A 88 9.21 -0.26 -13.29
CA ARG A 88 8.75 0.04 -14.65
C ARG A 88 7.86 1.28 -14.72
N ALA A 89 7.13 1.55 -13.64
CA ALA A 89 6.28 2.72 -13.51
C ALA A 89 7.05 4.01 -13.23
N GLY A 90 8.36 3.93 -12.93
CA GLY A 90 9.14 5.07 -12.48
C GLY A 90 8.75 5.56 -11.08
N LEU A 91 8.14 4.69 -10.26
CA LEU A 91 7.75 4.98 -8.87
C LEU A 91 8.89 4.69 -7.87
N LEU A 92 10.08 4.39 -8.38
CA LEU A 92 11.31 4.18 -7.60
C LEU A 92 12.47 4.94 -8.25
N GLY A 93 13.33 5.59 -7.43
CA GLY A 93 14.60 6.18 -7.87
C GLY A 93 14.59 7.68 -8.15
N GLY A 94 13.58 8.43 -7.68
CA GLY A 94 13.46 9.87 -7.87
C GLY A 94 13.32 10.69 -6.57
N ASP A 95 12.59 10.17 -5.59
CA ASP A 95 12.37 10.78 -4.28
C ASP A 95 12.57 9.74 -3.16
N GLN A 96 13.55 9.98 -2.29
CA GLN A 96 13.87 9.06 -1.19
C GLN A 96 12.70 8.84 -0.23
N GLN A 97 11.80 9.81 -0.07
CA GLN A 97 10.66 9.70 0.82
C GLN A 97 9.55 8.81 0.22
N GLU A 98 9.30 8.92 -1.08
CA GLU A 98 8.37 8.02 -1.77
C GLU A 98 8.93 6.59 -1.84
N ASP A 99 10.22 6.45 -2.17
CA ASP A 99 10.92 5.17 -2.19
C ASP A 99 10.90 4.48 -0.81
N SER A 100 11.03 5.26 0.27
CA SER A 100 11.04 4.73 1.63
C SER A 100 9.74 4.02 2.01
N PHE A 101 8.60 4.44 1.45
CA PHE A 101 7.31 3.77 1.68
C PHE A 101 7.31 2.37 1.07
N TRP A 102 7.73 2.26 -0.18
CA TRP A 102 7.76 1.00 -0.91
C TRP A 102 8.81 0.03 -0.36
N LEU A 103 9.96 0.56 0.05
CA LEU A 103 11.13 -0.23 0.42
C LEU A 103 11.32 -0.40 1.94
N LYS A 104 10.46 0.22 2.75
CA LYS A 104 10.58 0.32 4.22
C LYS A 104 12.00 0.70 4.67
N GLY A 105 12.62 1.64 3.96
CA GLY A 105 13.98 2.12 4.25
C GLY A 105 15.12 1.20 3.79
N LYS A 106 14.84 0.13 3.03
CA LYS A 106 15.89 -0.55 2.25
C LYS A 106 16.31 0.33 1.06
N ALA A 107 17.58 0.27 0.70
CA ALA A 107 18.06 0.90 -0.53
C ALA A 107 17.37 0.27 -1.74
N ALA A 108 17.03 1.11 -2.73
CA ALA A 108 16.44 0.71 -4.01
C ALA A 108 17.41 -0.09 -4.87
#